data_AF-F8D5K5-F1
#
_entry.id   AF-F8D5K5-F1
#
_cell.length_a   1.000
_cell.length_b   1.000
_cell.length_c   1.000
_cell.angle_alpha   90.00
_cell.angle_beta   90.00
_cell.angle_gamma   90.00
#
_symmetry.space_group_name_H-M   'P 1'
#
loop_
_entity.id
_entity.type
_entity.pdbx_description
1 polymer ?
#
loop_
_entity_poly.entity_id
_entity_poly.type
_entity_poly.pdbx_seq_one_letter_code
_entity_poly.pdbx_strand_id
1 'polypeptide(L)'
;MNRRRFLAIAGCATVSVGSGCLDDPGSNGGLLEVLRTTEPPNATITDATDERIRAVDPVQEGLQQAANARDSVAEIEVTEAEYETVAQALSERPWYDRSEYGSRQPSGVYFRYENEAYVVTLTPFCADSPLVDAGSERGEYGWGGCYDREEWGYA
;
A
#
# COMPACT_ATOMS: atom_id res chain seq x y z
N MET A 1 60.43 2.76 -23.74
CA MET A 1 60.38 3.09 -22.30
C MET A 1 59.51 4.32 -22.09
N ASN A 2 58.57 4.23 -21.14
CA ASN A 2 57.79 5.27 -20.41
C ASN A 2 58.19 6.75 -20.63
N ARG A 3 57.29 7.76 -20.65
CA ARG A 3 56.40 8.18 -19.53
C ARG A 3 55.44 9.32 -19.96
N ARG A 4 54.33 9.47 -19.19
CA ARG A 4 53.10 10.31 -19.33
C ARG A 4 53.25 11.83 -19.07
N ARG A 5 52.22 12.64 -19.47
CA ARG A 5 51.45 13.70 -18.71
C ARG A 5 50.57 14.55 -19.69
N PHE A 6 49.21 14.56 -19.66
CA PHE A 6 48.25 15.35 -18.81
C PHE A 6 48.60 16.85 -18.78
N LEU A 7 47.74 17.87 -18.98
CA LEU A 7 46.30 18.14 -18.81
C LEU A 7 45.92 19.37 -19.68
N ALA A 8 44.68 19.45 -20.18
CA ALA A 8 44.01 20.74 -20.38
C ALA A 8 42.60 20.61 -19.80
N ILE A 9 42.40 21.33 -18.70
CA ILE A 9 41.23 21.33 -17.83
C ILE A 9 40.12 22.12 -18.53
N ALA A 10 39.08 21.43 -19.02
CA ALA A 10 37.79 22.05 -19.27
C ALA A 10 37.00 21.94 -17.96
N GLY A 11 36.86 23.08 -17.27
CA GLY A 11 36.04 23.19 -16.07
C GLY A 11 34.57 22.97 -16.43
N CYS A 12 34.08 21.76 -16.20
CA CYS A 12 32.66 21.54 -15.99
C CYS A 12 32.37 21.90 -14.55
N ALA A 13 31.74 23.06 -14.35
CA ALA A 13 30.97 23.31 -13.14
C ALA A 13 29.89 22.23 -13.07
N THR A 14 30.11 21.21 -12.24
CA THR A 14 29.08 20.26 -11.86
C THR A 14 28.04 21.04 -11.08
N VAL A 15 26.93 21.37 -11.73
CA VAL A 15 25.69 21.63 -11.02
C VAL A 15 25.36 20.30 -10.36
N SER A 16 25.67 20.16 -9.07
CA SER A 16 25.13 19.08 -8.26
C SER A 16 23.64 19.33 -8.15
N VAL A 17 22.89 18.93 -9.18
CA VAL A 17 21.47 18.66 -9.08
C VAL A 17 21.40 17.45 -8.18
N GLY A 18 21.29 17.68 -6.87
CA GLY A 18 20.96 16.66 -5.92
C GLY A 18 19.64 16.06 -6.38
N SER A 19 19.72 14.90 -7.03
CA SER A 19 18.59 14.00 -7.17
C SER A 19 18.33 13.54 -5.75
N GLY A 20 17.54 14.32 -5.00
CA GLY A 20 16.89 13.76 -3.82
C GLY A 20 16.07 12.60 -4.35
N CYS A 21 16.48 11.38 -4.02
CA CYS A 21 15.62 10.22 -4.23
C CYS A 21 14.30 10.60 -3.58
N LEU A 22 13.26 10.76 -4.40
CA LEU A 22 11.90 10.82 -3.87
C LEU A 22 11.70 9.44 -3.22
N ASP A 23 11.62 9.41 -1.90
CA ASP A 23 11.32 8.16 -1.20
C ASP A 23 9.91 7.71 -1.64
N ASP A 24 9.82 6.48 -2.15
CA ASP A 24 8.57 5.90 -2.64
C ASP A 24 7.57 5.84 -1.46
N PRO A 25 6.34 6.36 -1.58
CA PRO A 25 5.32 6.20 -0.57
C PRO A 25 5.10 4.71 -0.28
N GLY A 26 5.28 4.31 0.98
CA GLY A 26 5.35 2.90 1.40
C GLY A 26 6.72 2.47 1.92
N SER A 27 7.76 3.28 1.69
CA SER A 27 9.11 3.09 2.27
C SER A 27 9.13 3.04 3.80
N ASN A 28 8.14 3.63 4.47
CA ASN A 28 7.99 3.59 5.93
C ASN A 28 6.90 2.59 6.38
N GLY A 29 6.39 1.75 5.49
CA GLY A 29 5.23 0.89 5.75
C GLY A 29 3.90 1.55 5.38
N GLY A 30 2.82 1.07 5.98
CA GLY A 30 1.49 1.60 5.77
C GLY A 30 0.44 1.05 6.73
N LEU A 31 -0.81 1.41 6.50
CA LEU A 31 -1.96 0.94 7.25
C LEU A 31 -2.83 0.06 6.36
N LEU A 32 -3.07 -1.17 6.81
CA LEU A 32 -4.05 -2.07 6.22
C LEU A 32 -5.38 -1.90 6.96
N GLU A 33 -6.41 -1.47 6.25
CA GLU A 33 -7.75 -1.31 6.78
C GLU A 33 -8.62 -2.47 6.27
N VAL A 34 -9.32 -3.13 7.19
CA VAL A 34 -10.20 -4.27 6.89
C VAL A 34 -11.57 -4.02 7.50
N LEU A 35 -12.61 -4.06 6.67
CA LEU A 35 -13.99 -3.81 7.10
C LEU A 35 -14.90 -4.93 6.61
N ARG A 36 -15.69 -5.52 7.52
CA ARG A 36 -16.79 -6.42 7.13
C ARG A 36 -17.88 -5.64 6.40
N THR A 37 -18.34 -6.18 5.29
CA THR A 37 -19.37 -5.57 4.45
C THR A 37 -20.27 -6.64 3.82
N THR A 38 -21.33 -6.20 3.17
CA THR A 38 -22.11 -7.05 2.26
C THR A 38 -21.39 -7.17 0.92
N GLU A 39 -21.49 -8.33 0.28
CA GLU A 39 -20.97 -8.57 -1.08
C GLU A 39 -21.53 -7.53 -2.08
N PRO A 40 -20.67 -6.76 -2.77
CA PRO A 40 -21.11 -5.80 -3.79
C PRO A 40 -21.58 -6.51 -5.06
N PRO A 41 -22.49 -5.89 -5.84
CA PRO A 41 -22.83 -6.40 -7.15
C PRO A 41 -21.60 -6.35 -8.07
N ASN A 42 -21.32 -7.45 -8.77
CA ASN A 42 -20.21 -7.58 -9.74
C ASN A 42 -18.80 -7.51 -9.15
N ALA A 43 -18.63 -7.52 -7.82
CA ALA A 43 -17.31 -7.68 -7.22
C ALA A 43 -16.80 -9.10 -7.41
N THR A 44 -15.51 -9.24 -7.74
CA THR A 44 -14.83 -10.53 -7.66
C THR A 44 -14.30 -10.69 -6.24
N ILE A 45 -14.85 -11.66 -5.50
CA ILE A 45 -14.41 -11.95 -4.13
C ILE A 45 -13.40 -13.09 -4.16
N THR A 46 -12.23 -12.86 -3.56
CA THR A 46 -11.19 -13.89 -3.41
C THR A 46 -11.38 -14.61 -2.08
N ASP A 47 -11.34 -15.94 -2.05
CA ASP A 47 -11.37 -16.66 -0.77
C ASP A 47 -10.08 -16.40 0.03
N ALA A 48 -10.19 -16.11 1.31
CA ALA A 48 -9.02 -15.86 2.18
C ALA A 48 -8.09 -17.08 2.31
N THR A 49 -8.59 -18.27 1.94
CA THR A 49 -7.80 -19.51 1.89
C THR A 49 -7.01 -19.69 0.59
N ASP A 50 -7.17 -18.79 -0.40
CA ASP A 50 -6.35 -18.74 -1.61
C ASP A 50 -4.87 -18.70 -1.22
N GLU A 51 -4.07 -19.61 -1.78
CA GLU A 51 -2.67 -19.81 -1.39
C GLU A 51 -1.83 -18.54 -1.47
N ARG A 52 -2.19 -17.62 -2.39
CA ARG A 52 -1.49 -16.37 -2.61
C ARG A 52 -1.78 -15.30 -1.54
N ILE A 53 -2.80 -15.50 -0.71
CA ILE A 53 -3.23 -14.58 0.37
C ILE A 53 -3.13 -15.25 1.74
N ARG A 54 -3.29 -16.58 1.81
CA ARG A 54 -3.15 -17.36 3.04
C ARG A 54 -1.75 -17.23 3.67
N ALA A 55 -0.74 -16.91 2.87
CA ALA A 55 0.65 -16.72 3.31
C ALA A 55 0.99 -15.25 3.62
N VAL A 56 0.04 -14.32 3.52
CA VAL A 56 0.25 -12.89 3.76
C VAL A 56 -0.29 -12.55 5.14
N ASP A 57 0.60 -12.63 6.13
CA ASP A 57 0.23 -12.56 7.55
C ASP A 57 -0.59 -11.30 7.91
N PRO A 58 -0.22 -10.06 7.50
CA PRO A 58 -1.01 -8.88 7.85
C PRO A 58 -2.45 -8.92 7.32
N VAL A 59 -2.67 -9.52 6.14
CA VAL A 59 -4.02 -9.66 5.57
C VAL A 59 -4.83 -10.69 6.34
N GLN A 60 -4.25 -11.84 6.68
CA GLN A 60 -4.93 -12.86 7.48
C GLN A 60 -5.24 -12.35 8.88
N GLU A 61 -4.30 -11.62 9.49
CA GLU A 61 -4.49 -10.99 10.78
C GLU A 61 -5.61 -9.95 10.74
N GLY A 62 -5.62 -9.04 9.76
CA GLY A 62 -6.68 -8.04 9.62
C GLY A 62 -8.05 -8.67 9.43
N LEU A 63 -8.17 -9.72 8.61
CA LEU A 63 -9.43 -10.48 8.44
C LEU A 63 -9.88 -11.14 9.74
N GLN A 64 -8.96 -11.79 10.46
CA GLN A 64 -9.26 -12.42 11.74
C GLN A 64 -9.67 -11.39 12.80
N GLN A 65 -8.95 -10.28 12.92
CA GLN A 65 -9.27 -9.22 13.87
C GLN A 65 -10.63 -8.59 13.55
N ALA A 66 -10.90 -8.24 12.29
CA ALA A 66 -12.20 -7.68 11.88
C ALA A 66 -13.36 -8.67 12.08
N ALA A 67 -13.13 -9.98 11.93
CA ALA A 67 -14.13 -11.00 12.24
C ALA A 67 -14.50 -11.08 13.72
N ASN A 68 -13.54 -10.79 14.61
CA ASN A 68 -13.72 -10.86 16.07
C ASN A 68 -14.05 -9.50 16.71
N ALA A 69 -13.84 -8.39 16.00
CA ALA A 69 -14.09 -7.04 16.48
C ALA A 69 -15.59 -6.73 16.58
N ARG A 70 -15.97 -5.91 17.57
CA ARG A 70 -17.39 -5.56 17.82
C ARG A 70 -17.99 -4.70 16.71
N ASP A 71 -17.20 -3.80 16.15
CA ASP A 71 -17.51 -2.93 15.03
C ASP A 71 -17.20 -3.56 13.67
N SER A 72 -16.54 -4.72 13.67
CA SER A 72 -16.16 -5.46 12.47
C SER A 72 -15.16 -4.73 11.58
N VAL A 73 -14.30 -3.94 12.22
CA VAL A 73 -13.19 -3.21 11.61
C VAL A 73 -11.89 -3.70 12.22
N ALA A 74 -10.83 -3.75 11.42
CA ALA A 74 -9.47 -3.88 11.90
C ALA A 74 -8.55 -2.93 11.12
N GLU A 75 -7.57 -2.40 11.84
CA GLU A 75 -6.51 -1.55 11.32
C GLU A 75 -5.20 -2.20 11.75
N ILE A 76 -4.40 -2.64 10.77
CA ILE A 76 -3.13 -3.33 11.00
C ILE A 76 -2.01 -2.45 10.47
N GLU A 77 -1.06 -2.09 11.33
CA GLU A 77 0.19 -1.51 10.88
C GLU A 77 0.96 -2.54 10.06
N VAL A 78 1.26 -2.19 8.82
CA VAL A 78 2.12 -2.97 7.93
C VAL A 78 3.50 -2.33 7.96
N THR A 79 4.49 -3.08 8.43
CA THR A 79 5.86 -2.56 8.53
C THR A 79 6.47 -2.32 7.15
N GLU A 80 7.54 -1.51 7.09
CA GLU A 80 8.35 -1.33 5.87
C GLU A 80 8.73 -2.67 5.22
N ALA A 81 9.13 -3.66 6.03
CA ALA A 81 9.55 -4.98 5.54
C ALA A 81 8.40 -5.79 4.93
N GLU A 82 7.16 -5.54 5.36
CA GLU A 82 5.97 -6.26 4.91
C GLU A 82 5.25 -5.56 3.76
N TYR A 83 5.39 -4.23 3.65
CA TYR A 83 4.59 -3.38 2.77
C TYR A 83 4.57 -3.86 1.33
N GLU A 84 5.73 -4.10 0.72
CA GLU A 84 5.82 -4.57 -0.67
C GLU A 84 5.13 -5.92 -0.88
N THR A 85 5.24 -6.83 0.09
CA THR A 85 4.58 -8.14 0.00
C THR A 85 3.06 -8.01 0.06
N VAL A 86 2.56 -7.18 0.98
CA VAL A 86 1.11 -6.92 1.11
C VAL A 86 0.58 -6.17 -0.11
N ALA A 87 1.28 -5.13 -0.55
CA ALA A 87 0.94 -4.33 -1.72
C ALA A 87 0.86 -5.20 -2.99
N GLN A 88 1.87 -6.03 -3.24
CA GLN A 88 1.88 -6.96 -4.37
C GLN A 88 0.74 -7.97 -4.29
N ALA A 89 0.51 -8.55 -3.11
CA ALA A 89 -0.55 -9.52 -2.92
C ALA A 89 -1.94 -8.94 -3.20
N LEU A 90 -2.17 -7.66 -2.86
CA LEU A 90 -3.41 -6.95 -3.12
C LEU A 90 -3.53 -6.46 -4.57
N SER A 91 -2.46 -5.96 -5.19
CA SER A 91 -2.48 -5.46 -6.58
C SER A 91 -2.77 -6.56 -7.60
N GLU A 92 -2.41 -7.80 -7.30
CA GLU A 92 -2.77 -8.97 -8.11
C GLU A 92 -4.24 -9.39 -7.97
N ARG A 93 -5.05 -8.67 -7.20
CA ARG A 93 -6.48 -8.96 -6.99
C ARG A 93 -7.34 -7.91 -7.67
N PRO A 94 -8.56 -8.29 -8.09
CA PRO A 94 -9.46 -7.34 -8.72
C PRO A 94 -9.85 -6.24 -7.72
N TRP A 95 -9.49 -5.01 -8.05
CA TRP A 95 -10.01 -3.83 -7.37
C TRP A 95 -11.47 -3.62 -7.77
N TYR A 96 -12.34 -3.51 -6.78
CA TYR A 96 -13.71 -3.08 -7.00
C TYR A 96 -13.79 -1.56 -6.88
N ASP A 97 -14.19 -0.87 -7.95
CA ASP A 97 -14.51 0.55 -7.90
C ASP A 97 -16.02 0.77 -7.85
N ARG A 98 -16.52 1.26 -6.71
CA ARG A 98 -17.94 1.59 -6.53
C ARG A 98 -18.45 2.62 -7.54
N SER A 99 -17.57 3.49 -8.05
CA SER A 99 -17.92 4.57 -8.97
C SER A 99 -18.39 4.02 -10.32
N GLU A 100 -17.80 2.93 -10.79
CA GLU A 100 -18.16 2.24 -12.04
C GLU A 100 -19.55 1.61 -11.97
N TYR A 101 -19.97 1.15 -10.79
CA TYR A 101 -21.23 0.41 -10.60
C TYR A 101 -22.33 1.21 -9.89
N GLY A 102 -22.09 2.48 -9.55
CA GLY A 102 -23.06 3.30 -8.81
C GLY A 102 -23.45 2.71 -7.45
N SER A 103 -22.51 2.00 -6.82
CA SER A 103 -22.72 1.20 -5.62
C SER A 103 -22.46 1.99 -4.34
N ARG A 104 -23.13 1.62 -3.25
CA ARG A 104 -22.89 2.18 -1.91
C ARG A 104 -21.80 1.44 -1.13
N GLN A 105 -21.35 0.30 -1.64
CA GLN A 105 -20.28 -0.47 -1.04
C GLN A 105 -18.94 0.26 -1.23
N PRO A 106 -17.97 0.12 -0.31
CA PRO A 106 -16.66 0.77 -0.44
C PRO A 106 -15.88 0.26 -1.67
N SER A 107 -15.05 1.11 -2.27
CA SER A 107 -14.07 0.62 -3.24
C SER A 107 -12.96 -0.13 -2.49
N GLY A 108 -12.43 -1.20 -3.05
CA GLY A 108 -11.44 -2.03 -2.35
C GLY A 108 -11.20 -3.39 -2.97
N VAL A 109 -10.27 -4.15 -2.39
CA VAL A 109 -10.08 -5.58 -2.70
C VAL A 109 -11.00 -6.38 -1.79
N TYR A 110 -11.77 -7.31 -2.35
CA TYR A 110 -12.77 -8.08 -1.61
C TYR A 110 -12.30 -9.50 -1.30
N PHE A 111 -12.44 -9.89 -0.03
CA PHE A 111 -12.15 -11.23 0.45
C PHE A 111 -13.35 -11.90 1.12
N ARG A 112 -13.44 -13.21 0.98
CA ARG A 112 -14.36 -14.07 1.73
C ARG A 112 -13.59 -14.68 2.90
N TYR A 113 -14.02 -14.44 4.13
CA TYR A 113 -13.45 -15.03 5.34
C TYR A 113 -14.59 -15.58 6.21
N GLU A 114 -14.54 -16.86 6.60
CA GLU A 114 -15.58 -17.54 7.39
C GLU A 114 -17.04 -17.36 6.91
N ASN A 115 -17.23 -17.26 5.59
CA ASN A 115 -18.51 -17.00 4.88
C ASN A 115 -19.00 -15.55 4.84
N GLU A 116 -18.27 -14.62 5.44
CA GLU A 116 -18.57 -13.18 5.39
C GLU A 116 -17.67 -12.48 4.35
N ALA A 117 -18.13 -11.35 3.84
CA ALA A 117 -17.38 -10.53 2.89
C ALA A 117 -16.66 -9.38 3.63
N TYR A 118 -15.41 -9.15 3.25
CA TYR A 118 -14.56 -8.09 3.78
C TYR A 118 -13.98 -7.29 2.64
N VAL A 119 -13.94 -5.98 2.82
CA VAL A 119 -13.18 -5.07 1.95
C VAL A 119 -11.87 -4.73 2.63
N VAL A 120 -10.79 -4.76 1.84
CA VAL A 120 -9.42 -4.54 2.30
C VAL A 120 -8.79 -3.45 1.45
N THR A 121 -8.12 -2.51 2.12
CA THR A 121 -7.35 -1.44 1.49
C THR A 121 -6.02 -1.26 2.20
N LEU A 122 -4.97 -0.97 1.45
CA LEU A 122 -3.65 -0.64 1.99
C LEU A 122 -3.30 0.80 1.61
N THR A 123 -3.07 1.64 2.61
CA THR A 123 -2.65 3.03 2.44
C THR A 123 -1.21 3.19 2.94
N PRO A 124 -0.26 3.65 2.12
CA PRO A 124 1.12 3.87 2.57
C PRO A 124 1.18 4.96 3.64
N PHE A 125 2.17 4.87 4.53
CA PHE A 125 2.55 6.03 5.33
C PHE A 125 3.32 7.02 4.46
N CYS A 126 3.16 8.30 4.75
CA CYS A 126 3.89 9.35 4.07
C CYS A 126 5.39 9.20 4.38
N ALA A 127 6.23 9.27 3.34
CA ALA A 127 7.67 9.37 3.53
C ALA A 127 8.04 10.78 4.00
N ASP A 128 9.10 10.90 4.80
CA ASP A 128 9.67 12.17 5.27
C ASP A 128 10.34 12.95 4.13
N SER A 129 9.55 13.35 3.14
CA SER A 129 9.96 14.28 2.11
C SER A 129 9.24 15.62 2.36
N PRO A 130 9.94 16.77 2.33
CA PRO A 130 9.31 18.09 2.46
C PRO A 130 8.34 18.41 1.31
N LEU A 131 8.20 17.51 0.34
CA LEU A 131 7.22 17.54 -0.72
C LEU A 131 6.08 16.59 -0.33
N VAL A 132 5.03 17.17 0.26
CA VAL A 132 3.77 16.55 0.74
C VAL A 132 2.98 15.80 -0.36
N ASP A 133 3.52 15.69 -1.57
CA ASP A 133 2.84 15.19 -2.76
C ASP A 133 3.61 14.02 -3.39
N ALA A 134 4.12 13.12 -2.55
CA ALA A 134 4.41 11.75 -2.99
C ALA A 134 3.07 11.01 -3.11
N GLY A 135 2.22 11.46 -4.04
CA GLY A 135 1.00 10.76 -4.39
C GLY A 135 1.38 9.35 -4.82
N SER A 136 1.10 8.36 -3.98
CA SER A 136 1.34 6.97 -4.34
C SER A 136 0.58 6.69 -5.64
N GLU A 137 1.33 6.38 -6.70
CA GLU A 137 0.77 5.98 -8.00
C GLU A 137 -0.04 4.67 -7.91
N ARG A 138 -0.16 4.07 -6.72
CA ARG A 138 -0.69 2.74 -6.47
C ARG A 138 -2.18 2.75 -6.10
N GLY A 139 -3.00 3.45 -6.87
CA GLY A 139 -4.47 3.44 -6.80
C GLY A 139 -5.13 2.08 -7.15
N GLU A 140 -4.37 0.99 -7.10
CA GLU A 140 -4.79 -0.38 -7.43
C GLU A 140 -5.27 -1.15 -6.20
N TYR A 141 -4.87 -0.75 -4.99
CA TYR A 141 -5.17 -1.47 -3.74
C TYR A 141 -5.49 -0.57 -2.54
N GLY A 142 -5.55 0.74 -2.75
CA GLY A 142 -5.90 1.74 -1.75
C GLY A 142 -6.66 2.91 -2.39
N TRP A 143 -7.18 3.84 -1.57
CA TRP A 143 -7.93 4.99 -2.07
C TRP A 143 -7.06 6.12 -2.63
N GLY A 144 -5.75 5.91 -2.73
CA GLY A 144 -4.76 6.92 -3.07
C GLY A 144 -4.38 7.80 -1.88
N GLY A 145 -3.28 8.56 -2.03
CA GLY A 145 -2.71 9.37 -0.95
C GLY A 145 -1.81 8.56 0.00
N CYS A 146 -1.50 9.15 1.14
CA CYS A 146 -0.74 8.54 2.22
C CYS A 146 -1.27 9.00 3.58
N TYR A 147 -0.98 8.23 4.64
CA TYR A 147 -1.30 8.60 6.01
C TYR A 147 -0.07 9.12 6.75
N ASP A 148 -0.28 10.14 7.58
CA ASP A 148 0.72 10.56 8.56
C ASP A 148 0.81 9.50 9.65
N ARG A 149 2.01 8.94 9.88
CA ARG A 149 2.19 7.83 10.82
C ARG A 149 1.93 8.24 12.27
N GLU A 150 2.31 9.47 12.65
CA GLU A 150 2.15 10.00 14.00
C GLU A 150 0.66 10.29 14.31
N GLU A 151 -0.11 10.76 13.31
CA GLU A 151 -1.55 10.99 13.46
C GLU A 151 -2.32 9.71 13.83
N TRP A 152 -1.86 8.57 13.33
CA TRP A 152 -2.43 7.25 13.62
C TRP A 152 -1.87 6.58 14.87
N GLY A 153 -1.02 7.28 15.63
CA GLY A 153 -0.50 6.80 16.92
C GLY A 153 0.62 5.76 16.83
N TYR A 154 1.23 5.62 15.64
CA TYR A 154 2.41 4.78 15.43
C TYR A 154 3.67 5.66 15.51
N ALA A 155 4.73 5.17 16.17
CA ALA A 155 5.96 5.91 16.45
C ALA A 155 7.20 5.16 15.96
#